data_AF-A0A7L8V6G7-F1
#
_entry.id   AF-A0A7L8V6G7-F1
#
_cell.length_a   1.000
_cell.length_b   1.000
_cell.length_c   1.000
_cell.angle_alpha   90.00
_cell.angle_beta   90.00
_cell.angle_gamma   90.00
#
_symmetry.space_group_name_H-M   'P 1'
#
loop_
_entity.id
_entity.type
_entity.pdbx_description
1 polymer ?
#
loop_
_entity_poly.entity_id
_entity_poly.type
_entity_poly.pdbx_seq_one_letter_code
_entity_poly.pdbx_strand_id
1 'polypeptide(L)'
;MNQSIKINNWFALITIVIMTVVITIYVKYVPQETKPILHSNLPCQKEVICFDKVYDIELLKEGYELLQKGNYELLGDITLAKHMTPVLDTKVTIEQTDIMFSKAIDIVQNHDAQKYLTISYQLIENDKEDPNKKSDSDNCKLFAGYILTSFRVNGIQAFRMQIDFNTYDLKEIEQRINCTIEAFKYNGTN
;
A
#
# COMPACT_ATOMS: atom_id res chain seq x y z
N MET A 1 0.55 39.91 -50.80
CA MET A 1 1.57 39.42 -49.83
C MET A 1 1.30 39.82 -48.38
N ASN A 2 0.97 41.08 -48.05
CA ASN A 2 0.78 41.52 -46.65
C ASN A 2 -0.43 40.93 -45.89
N GLN A 3 -1.54 40.62 -46.56
CA GLN A 3 -2.72 40.06 -45.87
C GLN A 3 -2.53 38.61 -45.44
N SER A 4 -1.94 37.76 -46.28
CA SER A 4 -1.66 36.36 -45.94
C SER A 4 -0.68 36.25 -44.77
N ILE A 5 0.31 37.14 -44.67
CA ILE A 5 1.25 37.20 -43.53
C ILE A 5 0.52 37.61 -42.25
N LYS A 6 -0.35 38.63 -42.31
CA LYS A 6 -1.16 39.07 -41.16
C LYS A 6 -2.14 37.99 -40.68
N ILE A 7 -2.79 37.30 -41.61
CA ILE A 7 -3.74 36.20 -41.32
C ILE A 7 -3.00 35.02 -40.70
N ASN A 8 -1.84 34.63 -41.25
CA ASN A 8 -1.02 33.55 -40.70
C ASN A 8 -0.52 33.86 -39.28
N ASN A 9 -0.09 35.11 -39.04
CA ASN A 9 0.34 35.55 -37.71
C ASN A 9 -0.81 35.55 -36.70
N TRP A 10 -2.03 35.87 -37.13
CA TRP A 10 -3.22 35.86 -36.27
C TRP A 10 -3.65 34.43 -35.91
N PHE A 11 -3.63 33.50 -36.87
CA PHE A 11 -3.85 32.08 -36.60
C PHE A 11 -2.77 31.50 -35.68
N ALA A 12 -1.51 31.86 -35.89
CA ALA A 12 -0.42 31.44 -35.01
C ALA A 12 -0.64 31.93 -33.56
N LEU A 13 -1.06 33.19 -33.39
CA LEU A 13 -1.36 33.76 -32.07
C LEU A 13 -2.50 33.01 -31.37
N ILE A 14 -3.61 32.74 -32.08
CA ILE A 14 -4.74 31.99 -31.54
C ILE A 14 -4.30 30.58 -31.09
N THR A 15 -3.52 29.89 -31.92
CA THR A 15 -3.00 28.55 -31.60
C THR A 15 -2.11 28.58 -30.36
N ILE A 16 -1.22 29.57 -30.21
CA ILE A 16 -0.36 29.72 -29.02
C ILE A 16 -1.21 29.93 -27.77
N VAL A 17 -2.24 30.78 -27.83
CA VAL A 17 -3.14 31.05 -26.71
C VAL A 17 -3.87 29.77 -26.29
N ILE A 18 -4.46 29.03 -27.25
CA ILE A 18 -5.15 27.77 -26.98
C ILE A 18 -4.19 26.74 -26.36
N MET A 19 -3.00 26.56 -26.94
CA MET A 19 -1.99 25.64 -26.41
C MET A 19 -1.59 25.98 -24.98
N THR A 20 -1.42 27.27 -24.67
CA THR A 20 -1.03 27.72 -23.32
C THR A 20 -2.13 27.42 -22.31
N VAL A 21 -3.40 27.63 -22.67
CA VAL A 21 -4.55 27.27 -21.83
C VAL A 21 -4.60 25.76 -21.58
N VAL A 22 -4.45 24.94 -22.63
CA VAL A 22 -4.45 23.48 -22.52
C VAL A 22 -3.30 22.98 -21.63
N ILE A 23 -2.08 23.51 -21.81
CA ILE A 23 -0.93 23.15 -20.97
C ILE A 23 -1.16 23.55 -19.51
N THR A 24 -1.74 24.73 -19.26
CA THR A 24 -2.02 25.20 -17.88
C THR A 24 -3.05 24.31 -17.19
N ILE A 25 -4.10 23.91 -17.91
CA ILE A 25 -5.11 22.96 -17.40
C ILE A 25 -4.45 21.61 -17.13
N TYR A 26 -3.66 21.10 -18.08
CA TYR A 26 -2.96 19.83 -17.94
C TYR A 26 -2.07 19.82 -16.70
N VAL A 27 -1.20 20.82 -16.53
CA VAL A 27 -0.28 20.91 -15.38
C VAL A 27 -1.01 21.05 -14.04
N LYS A 28 -2.16 21.75 -14.01
CA LYS A 28 -2.88 22.02 -12.76
C LYS A 28 -3.79 20.86 -12.33
N TYR A 29 -4.38 20.15 -13.28
CA TYR A 29 -5.46 19.19 -12.99
C TYR A 29 -5.08 17.74 -13.29
N VAL A 30 -4.02 17.48 -14.06
CA VAL A 30 -3.48 16.12 -14.20
C VAL A 30 -2.52 15.89 -13.04
N PRO A 31 -2.83 14.95 -12.13
CA PRO A 31 -1.92 14.60 -11.05
C PRO A 31 -0.59 14.15 -11.67
N GLN A 32 0.51 14.82 -11.33
CA GLN A 32 1.82 14.27 -11.62
C GLN A 32 1.98 13.02 -10.76
N GLU A 33 2.40 11.90 -11.35
CA GLU A 33 2.74 10.70 -10.60
C GLU A 33 3.99 10.98 -9.74
N THR A 34 3.77 11.58 -8.57
CA THR A 34 4.81 11.65 -7.55
C THR A 34 5.04 10.25 -7.03
N LYS A 35 6.31 9.79 -7.03
CA LYS A 35 6.67 8.53 -6.38
C LYS A 35 6.08 8.53 -4.97
N PRO A 36 5.37 7.45 -4.57
CA PRO A 36 4.80 7.39 -3.24
C PRO A 36 5.91 7.55 -2.20
N ILE A 37 5.74 8.52 -1.31
CA ILE A 37 6.68 8.80 -0.23
C ILE A 37 6.36 7.84 0.90
N LEU A 38 7.33 7.01 1.28
CA LEU A 38 7.23 6.16 2.46
C LEU A 38 7.35 7.03 3.71
N HIS A 39 6.40 6.89 4.65
CA HIS A 39 6.35 7.74 5.84
C HIS A 39 7.46 7.38 6.83
N SER A 40 7.70 6.08 7.05
CA SER A 40 8.76 5.60 7.96
C SER A 40 10.11 5.41 7.28
N ASN A 41 10.12 5.18 5.95
CA ASN A 41 11.31 5.02 5.12
C ASN A 41 12.35 4.02 5.67
N LEU A 42 11.89 2.96 6.34
CA LEU A 42 12.71 1.94 6.99
C LEU A 42 13.50 1.12 5.96
N PRO A 43 14.65 0.52 6.34
CA PRO A 43 15.44 -0.32 5.45
C PRO A 43 14.63 -1.47 4.83
N CYS A 44 13.82 -2.16 5.63
CA CYS A 44 13.00 -3.30 5.18
C CYS A 44 11.95 -2.90 4.12
N GLN A 45 11.46 -1.65 4.13
CA GLN A 45 10.50 -1.14 3.14
C GLN A 45 11.16 -0.90 1.78
N LYS A 46 12.50 -0.88 1.70
CA LYS A 46 13.26 -0.63 0.46
C LYS A 46 13.72 -1.92 -0.22
N GLU A 47 13.59 -3.06 0.44
CA GLU A 47 14.01 -4.36 -0.08
C GLU A 47 13.08 -4.87 -1.19
N VAL A 48 11.82 -4.44 -1.16
CA VAL A 48 10.74 -4.86 -2.05
C VAL A 48 9.85 -3.66 -2.37
N ILE A 49 8.93 -3.84 -3.30
CA ILE A 49 7.90 -2.84 -3.56
C ILE A 49 7.05 -2.70 -2.30
N CYS A 50 6.94 -1.46 -1.83
CA CYS A 50 6.23 -1.10 -0.62
C CYS A 50 5.50 0.22 -0.83
N PHE A 51 4.29 0.30 -0.32
CA PHE A 51 3.49 1.51 -0.26
C PHE A 51 2.92 1.65 1.12
N ASP A 52 2.99 2.85 1.70
CA ASP A 52 2.33 3.15 2.96
C ASP A 52 1.51 4.44 2.84
N LYS A 53 0.55 4.57 3.76
CA LYS A 53 -0.25 5.78 3.88
C LYS A 53 -0.71 5.98 5.30
N VAL A 54 -0.36 7.14 5.86
CA VAL A 54 -0.98 7.68 7.08
C VAL A 54 -2.22 8.46 6.65
N TYR A 55 -3.37 8.08 7.22
CA TYR A 55 -4.65 8.72 6.93
C TYR A 55 -4.99 9.80 7.96
N ASP A 56 -4.67 9.53 9.22
CA ASP A 56 -4.91 10.42 10.35
C ASP A 56 -3.84 10.18 11.41
N ILE A 57 -3.08 11.22 11.76
CA ILE A 57 -1.94 11.13 12.68
C ILE A 57 -2.42 10.97 14.12
N GLU A 58 -3.52 11.60 14.51
CA GLU A 58 -4.05 11.49 15.87
C GLU A 58 -4.60 10.09 16.10
N LEU A 59 -5.35 9.57 15.12
CA LEU A 59 -5.88 8.21 15.16
C LEU A 59 -4.76 7.15 15.13
N LEU A 60 -3.65 7.43 14.44
CA LEU A 60 -2.47 6.57 14.42
C LEU A 60 -1.80 6.50 15.80
N LYS A 61 -1.63 7.65 16.46
CA LYS A 61 -1.09 7.72 17.84
C LYS A 61 -2.00 6.99 18.81
N GLU A 62 -3.31 7.20 18.72
CA GLU A 62 -4.28 6.45 19.51
C GLU A 62 -4.19 4.94 19.26
N GLY A 63 -4.08 4.52 17.99
CA GLY A 63 -3.90 3.11 17.63
C GLY A 63 -2.63 2.52 18.24
N TYR A 64 -1.53 3.27 18.23
CA TYR A 64 -0.27 2.85 18.83
C TYR A 64 -0.37 2.71 20.36
N GLU A 65 -1.06 3.64 21.04
CA GLU A 65 -1.34 3.51 22.48
C GLU A 65 -2.19 2.28 22.82
N LEU A 66 -3.18 1.95 21.99
CA LEU A 66 -3.99 0.74 22.14
C LEU A 66 -3.13 -0.51 21.97
N LEU A 67 -2.25 -0.54 20.96
CA LEU A 67 -1.30 -1.63 20.75
C LEU A 67 -0.42 -1.83 22.00
N GLN A 68 0.16 -0.76 22.55
CA GLN A 68 1.00 -0.82 23.76
C GLN A 68 0.28 -1.41 24.98
N LYS A 69 -1.03 -1.19 25.09
CA LYS A 69 -1.87 -1.74 26.17
C LYS A 69 -2.29 -3.19 25.92
N GLY A 70 -1.90 -3.79 24.80
CA GLY A 70 -2.37 -5.10 24.35
C GLY A 70 -3.79 -5.08 23.78
N ASN A 71 -4.41 -3.91 23.65
CA ASN A 71 -5.78 -3.75 23.19
C ASN A 71 -5.82 -3.77 21.65
N TYR A 72 -5.50 -4.90 21.05
CA TYR A 72 -5.57 -5.10 19.60
C TYR A 72 -6.31 -6.39 19.26
N GLU A 73 -6.75 -6.50 18.01
CA GLU A 73 -7.29 -7.72 17.43
C GLU A 73 -6.71 -7.94 16.03
N LEU A 74 -6.57 -9.20 15.64
CA LEU A 74 -6.11 -9.59 14.31
C LEU A 74 -7.30 -10.07 13.49
N LEU A 75 -7.43 -9.55 12.26
CA LEU A 75 -8.42 -10.01 11.29
C LEU A 75 -7.70 -10.40 10.00
N GLY A 76 -7.37 -11.69 9.89
CA GLY A 76 -6.63 -12.26 8.77
C GLY A 76 -7.50 -12.78 7.63
N ASP A 77 -7.00 -12.66 6.41
CA ASP A 77 -7.57 -13.26 5.22
C ASP A 77 -6.49 -13.65 4.20
N ILE A 78 -6.81 -14.58 3.29
CA ILE A 78 -5.95 -15.04 2.21
C ILE A 78 -6.71 -14.96 0.88
N THR A 79 -6.21 -14.16 -0.05
CA THR A 79 -6.74 -14.11 -1.43
C THR A 79 -5.84 -14.91 -2.36
N LEU A 80 -6.39 -15.98 -2.92
CA LEU A 80 -5.70 -16.86 -3.87
C LEU A 80 -5.82 -16.34 -5.30
N ALA A 81 -4.87 -16.75 -6.15
CA ALA A 81 -4.96 -16.49 -7.58
C ALA A 81 -6.20 -17.20 -8.18
N LYS A 82 -6.82 -16.58 -9.20
CA LYS A 82 -8.05 -17.09 -9.83
C LYS A 82 -7.80 -17.73 -11.19
N HIS A 83 -6.82 -17.22 -11.93
CA HIS A 83 -6.53 -17.64 -13.31
C HIS A 83 -5.30 -18.54 -13.42
N MET A 84 -4.65 -18.87 -12.31
CA MET A 84 -3.57 -19.85 -12.23
C MET A 84 -3.78 -20.75 -11.01
N THR A 85 -3.09 -21.88 -10.96
CA THR A 85 -3.11 -22.78 -9.80
C THR A 85 -2.61 -22.04 -8.55
N PRO A 86 -3.43 -21.92 -7.49
CA PRO A 86 -3.00 -21.33 -6.23
C PRO A 86 -1.85 -22.10 -5.59
N VAL A 87 -0.90 -21.37 -5.02
CA VAL A 87 0.22 -21.94 -4.27
C VAL A 87 0.14 -21.53 -2.80
N LEU A 88 -0.38 -20.33 -2.51
CA LEU A 88 -0.33 -19.74 -1.17
C LEU A 88 -1.07 -20.55 -0.10
N ASP A 89 -2.21 -21.16 -0.43
CA ASP A 89 -3.00 -22.02 0.47
C ASP A 89 -2.27 -23.31 0.89
N THR A 90 -1.35 -23.80 0.06
CA THR A 90 -0.50 -24.95 0.38
C THR A 90 0.70 -24.60 1.26
N LYS A 91 0.97 -23.29 1.45
CA LYS A 91 2.19 -22.79 2.10
C LYS A 91 1.93 -22.21 3.47
N VAL A 92 0.84 -21.47 3.62
CA VAL A 92 0.54 -20.73 4.86
C VAL A 92 -0.96 -20.75 5.17
N THR A 93 -1.29 -20.89 6.46
CA THR A 93 -2.65 -20.74 6.96
C THR A 93 -2.85 -19.39 7.64
N ILE A 94 -4.11 -18.98 7.84
CA ILE A 94 -4.45 -17.78 8.62
C ILE A 94 -3.88 -17.90 10.04
N GLU A 95 -4.03 -19.06 10.68
CA GLU A 95 -3.50 -19.31 12.04
C GLU A 95 -1.98 -19.14 12.12
N GLN A 96 -1.23 -19.65 11.13
CA GLN A 96 0.22 -19.44 11.07
C GLN A 96 0.57 -17.97 10.89
N THR A 97 -0.23 -17.25 10.11
CA THR A 97 -0.05 -15.82 9.87
C THR A 97 -0.37 -15.01 11.13
N ASP A 98 -1.42 -15.35 11.87
CA ASP A 98 -1.76 -14.76 13.17
C ASP A 98 -0.63 -14.93 14.18
N ILE A 99 0.02 -16.11 14.20
CA ILE A 99 1.20 -16.36 15.02
C ILE A 99 2.36 -15.43 14.62
N MET A 100 2.62 -15.25 13.31
CA MET A 100 3.66 -14.34 12.83
C MET A 100 3.37 -12.90 13.23
N PHE A 101 2.13 -12.42 13.07
CA PHE A 101 1.72 -11.09 13.49
C PHE A 101 1.85 -10.90 15.01
N SER A 102 1.38 -11.88 15.80
CA SER A 102 1.48 -11.84 17.26
C SER A 102 2.94 -11.77 17.73
N LYS A 103 3.82 -12.55 17.08
CA LYS A 103 5.27 -12.53 17.34
C LYS A 103 5.91 -11.19 16.95
N ALA A 104 5.52 -10.59 15.82
CA ALA A 104 6.01 -9.29 15.37
C ALA A 104 5.55 -8.14 16.29
N ILE A 105 4.32 -8.24 16.81
CA ILE A 105 3.74 -7.30 17.76
C ILE A 105 4.48 -7.38 19.09
N ASP A 106 4.76 -8.60 19.57
CA ASP A 106 5.48 -8.88 20.83
C ASP A 106 4.83 -8.21 22.05
N ILE A 107 3.49 -8.22 22.08
CA ILE A 107 2.68 -7.69 23.17
C ILE A 107 1.56 -8.70 23.40
N VAL A 108 1.33 -9.08 24.66
CA VAL A 108 0.24 -9.99 25.02
C VAL A 108 -1.10 -9.31 24.76
N GLN A 109 -1.97 -9.97 24.02
CA GLN A 109 -3.31 -9.47 23.71
C GLN A 109 -4.17 -9.42 24.98
N ASN A 110 -4.81 -8.27 25.20
CA ASN A 110 -5.84 -8.10 26.21
C ASN A 110 -7.21 -8.34 25.58
N HIS A 111 -7.87 -9.43 25.98
CA HIS A 111 -9.18 -9.82 25.45
C HIS A 111 -10.37 -9.14 26.14
N ASP A 112 -10.15 -8.36 27.19
CA ASP A 112 -11.19 -7.70 28.00
C ASP A 112 -11.29 -6.19 27.74
N ALA A 113 -10.72 -5.70 26.63
CA ALA A 113 -10.72 -4.28 26.29
C ALA A 113 -12.09 -3.82 25.75
N GLN A 114 -12.45 -2.57 26.05
CA GLN A 114 -13.65 -1.92 25.48
C GLN A 114 -13.40 -1.33 24.09
N LYS A 115 -12.14 -1.05 23.76
CA LYS A 115 -11.71 -0.43 22.50
C LYS A 115 -10.45 -1.14 22.02
N TYR A 116 -10.41 -1.45 20.72
CA TYR A 116 -9.33 -2.19 20.08
C TYR A 116 -8.72 -1.39 18.93
N LEU A 117 -7.42 -1.61 18.72
CA LEU A 117 -6.78 -1.47 17.42
C LEU A 117 -7.07 -2.73 16.60
N THR A 118 -7.87 -2.61 15.54
CA THR A 118 -8.07 -3.69 14.59
C THR A 118 -6.92 -3.70 13.58
N ILE A 119 -6.14 -4.77 13.55
CA ILE A 119 -5.09 -5.01 12.57
C ILE A 119 -5.64 -6.01 11.56
N SER A 120 -6.22 -5.50 10.48
CA SER A 120 -6.72 -6.33 9.39
C SER A 120 -5.61 -6.56 8.39
N TYR A 121 -5.32 -7.81 8.06
CA TYR A 121 -4.31 -8.16 7.08
C TYR A 121 -4.88 -9.13 6.03
N GLN A 122 -4.36 -9.03 4.82
CA GLN A 122 -4.67 -9.94 3.73
C GLN A 122 -3.39 -10.34 3.03
N LEU A 123 -3.12 -11.65 2.95
CA LEU A 123 -2.07 -12.18 2.08
C LEU A 123 -2.68 -12.43 0.71
N ILE A 124 -2.21 -11.70 -0.28
CA ILE A 124 -2.79 -11.70 -1.62
C ILE A 124 -1.78 -12.33 -2.57
N GLU A 125 -2.15 -13.46 -3.14
CA GLU A 125 -1.37 -14.14 -4.17
C GLU A 125 -1.41 -13.37 -5.49
N ASN A 126 -0.26 -13.26 -6.13
CA ASN A 126 -0.14 -12.56 -7.39
C ASN A 126 -0.68 -13.43 -8.52
N ASP A 127 -1.88 -13.12 -9.02
CA ASP A 127 -2.44 -13.80 -10.18
C ASP A 127 -1.71 -13.37 -11.47
N LYS A 128 -0.73 -14.16 -11.91
CA LYS A 128 0.15 -13.82 -13.04
C LYS A 128 -0.52 -14.05 -14.40
N GLU A 129 -1.58 -14.84 -14.42
CA GLU A 129 -2.32 -15.25 -15.62
C GLU A 129 -3.63 -14.46 -15.77
N ASP A 130 -3.92 -13.49 -14.88
CA ASP A 130 -5.09 -12.62 -15.01
C ASP A 130 -5.05 -11.82 -16.34
N PRO A 131 -6.06 -11.99 -17.22
CA PRO A 131 -6.10 -11.31 -18.52
C PRO A 131 -6.29 -9.78 -18.41
N ASN A 132 -6.74 -9.27 -17.25
CA ASN A 132 -6.90 -7.83 -17.01
C ASN A 132 -5.62 -7.19 -16.44
N LYS A 133 -4.59 -8.00 -16.17
CA LYS A 133 -3.33 -7.51 -15.64
C LYS A 133 -2.58 -6.75 -16.71
N LYS A 134 -2.11 -5.55 -16.36
CA LYS A 134 -1.29 -4.73 -17.25
C LYS A 134 -0.05 -5.54 -17.67
N SER A 135 -0.02 -5.98 -18.92
CA SER A 135 0.99 -6.85 -19.49
C SER A 135 2.35 -6.17 -19.67
N ASP A 136 2.37 -4.84 -19.65
CA ASP A 136 3.45 -4.03 -20.23
C ASP A 136 4.52 -3.58 -19.22
N SER A 137 4.41 -4.04 -17.96
CA SER A 137 5.49 -3.86 -16.98
C SER A 137 6.00 -5.23 -16.54
N ASP A 138 7.23 -5.56 -16.96
CA ASP A 138 7.93 -6.81 -16.63
C ASP A 138 7.91 -7.12 -15.13
N ASN A 139 7.87 -6.09 -14.28
CA ASN A 139 7.84 -6.23 -12.82
C ASN A 139 6.56 -6.88 -12.28
N CYS A 140 5.40 -6.73 -12.92
CA CYS A 140 4.12 -7.20 -12.38
C CYS A 140 3.97 -8.73 -12.34
N LYS A 141 4.87 -9.48 -13.00
CA LYS A 141 4.89 -10.95 -13.01
C LYS A 141 5.96 -11.56 -12.11
N LEU A 142 6.84 -10.75 -11.52
CA LEU A 142 8.00 -11.24 -10.76
C LEU A 142 7.64 -11.69 -9.35
N PHE A 143 6.72 -11.01 -8.69
CA PHE A 143 6.37 -11.25 -7.28
C PHE A 143 5.44 -12.45 -7.09
N ALA A 144 5.53 -13.12 -5.95
CA ALA A 144 4.60 -14.19 -5.56
C ALA A 144 3.29 -13.63 -4.99
N GLY A 145 3.34 -12.46 -4.37
CA GLY A 145 2.17 -11.82 -3.78
C GLY A 145 2.55 -10.58 -2.99
N TYR A 146 1.60 -10.09 -2.19
CA TYR A 146 1.83 -8.99 -1.27
C TYR A 146 0.97 -9.13 -0.02
N ILE A 147 1.41 -8.48 1.05
CA ILE A 147 0.66 -8.35 2.29
C ILE A 147 0.03 -6.97 2.29
N LEU A 148 -1.29 -6.92 2.46
CA LEU A 148 -2.03 -5.70 2.63
C LEU A 148 -2.51 -5.60 4.08
N THR A 149 -2.03 -4.61 4.82
CA THR A 149 -2.40 -4.41 6.23
C THR A 149 -3.04 -3.05 6.45
N SER A 150 -4.12 -3.05 7.21
CA SER A 150 -4.90 -1.88 7.61
C SER A 150 -5.01 -1.83 9.13
N PHE A 151 -4.59 -0.71 9.71
CA PHE A 151 -4.66 -0.43 11.13
C PHE A 151 -5.82 0.52 11.38
N ARG A 152 -6.82 0.06 12.13
CA ARG A 152 -8.08 0.79 12.33
C ARG A 152 -8.39 0.97 13.80
N VAL A 153 -8.87 2.15 14.14
CA VAL A 153 -9.40 2.46 15.47
C VAL A 153 -10.87 2.79 15.30
N ASN A 154 -11.75 2.07 16.01
CA ASN A 154 -13.21 2.18 15.85
C ASN A 154 -13.68 2.05 14.39
N GLY A 155 -13.03 1.17 13.61
CA GLY A 155 -13.33 0.96 12.19
C GLY A 155 -12.80 2.04 11.24
N ILE A 156 -12.24 3.14 11.75
CA ILE A 156 -11.63 4.20 10.94
C ILE A 156 -10.16 3.88 10.72
N GLN A 157 -9.70 3.95 9.47
CA GLN A 157 -8.32 3.59 9.11
C GLN A 157 -7.35 4.71 9.47
N ALA A 158 -6.35 4.39 10.29
CA ALA A 158 -5.28 5.29 10.69
C ALA A 158 -4.04 5.15 9.79
N PHE A 159 -3.67 3.90 9.49
CA PHE A 159 -2.50 3.56 8.69
C PHE A 159 -2.79 2.37 7.80
N ARG A 160 -2.20 2.35 6.61
CA ARG A 160 -2.24 1.21 5.69
C ARG A 160 -0.87 1.01 5.10
N MET A 161 -0.48 -0.25 4.94
CA MET A 161 0.73 -0.62 4.26
C MET A 161 0.46 -1.79 3.31
N GLN A 162 1.06 -1.73 2.14
CA GLN A 162 1.22 -2.84 1.22
C GLN A 162 2.70 -3.13 1.10
N ILE A 163 3.09 -4.40 1.23
CA ILE A 163 4.46 -4.82 1.01
C ILE A 163 4.50 -6.13 0.23
N ASP A 164 5.26 -6.15 -0.86
CA ASP A 164 5.35 -7.30 -1.75
C ASP A 164 6.28 -8.39 -1.17
N PHE A 165 6.08 -9.64 -1.58
CA PHE A 165 7.00 -10.75 -1.34
C PHE A 165 7.30 -11.48 -2.64
N ASN A 166 8.58 -11.84 -2.84
CA ASN A 166 9.05 -12.43 -4.09
C ASN A 166 8.75 -13.92 -4.17
N THR A 167 8.80 -14.62 -3.04
CA THR A 167 8.66 -16.07 -2.93
C THR A 167 7.62 -16.46 -1.89
N TYR A 168 7.13 -17.70 -1.96
CA TYR A 168 6.25 -18.26 -0.92
C TYR A 168 7.02 -18.79 0.30
N ASP A 169 8.26 -18.35 0.53
CA ASP A 169 9.04 -18.71 1.71
C ASP A 169 8.42 -18.04 2.94
N LEU A 170 8.08 -18.85 3.95
CA LEU A 170 7.48 -18.37 5.19
C LEU A 170 8.38 -17.38 5.94
N LYS A 171 9.70 -17.50 5.83
CA LYS A 171 10.64 -16.55 6.44
C LYS A 171 10.57 -15.19 5.75
N GLU A 172 10.38 -15.15 4.44
CA GLU A 172 10.21 -13.90 3.71
C GLU A 172 8.88 -13.23 4.13
N ILE A 173 7.79 -14.01 4.18
CA ILE A 173 6.48 -13.52 4.64
C ILE A 173 6.58 -12.97 6.07
N GLU A 174 7.22 -13.71 6.99
CA GLU A 174 7.45 -13.26 8.37
C GLU A 174 8.28 -11.96 8.42
N GLN A 175 9.31 -11.81 7.58
CA GLN A 175 10.08 -10.56 7.47
C GLN A 175 9.21 -9.38 7.00
N ARG A 176 8.29 -9.61 6.04
CA ARG A 176 7.38 -8.56 5.56
C ARG A 176 6.35 -8.17 6.63
N ILE A 177 5.87 -9.13 7.42
CA ILE A 177 5.00 -8.87 8.58
C ILE A 177 5.74 -8.03 9.63
N ASN A 178 6.97 -8.42 9.99
CA ASN A 178 7.81 -7.67 10.92
C ASN A 178 8.00 -6.22 10.46
N CYS A 179 8.36 -6.03 9.18
CA CYS A 179 8.52 -4.70 8.61
C CYS A 179 7.24 -3.85 8.69
N THR A 180 6.08 -4.47 8.49
CA THR A 180 4.78 -3.79 8.57
C THR A 180 4.46 -3.32 9.98
N ILE A 181 4.73 -4.16 10.98
CA ILE A 181 4.56 -3.80 12.39
C ILE A 181 5.56 -2.73 12.82
N GLU A 182 6.82 -2.83 12.40
CA GLU A 182 7.85 -1.81 12.67
C GLU A 182 7.48 -0.46 12.07
N ALA A 183 7.00 -0.43 10.82
CA ALA A 183 6.53 0.80 10.18
C ALA A 183 5.35 1.43 10.93
N PHE A 184 4.37 0.64 11.37
CA PHE A 184 3.27 1.14 12.18
C PHE A 184 3.77 1.74 13.51
N LYS A 185 4.62 1.00 14.26
CA LYS A 185 5.20 1.45 15.54
C LYS A 185 6.02 2.74 15.36
N TYR A 186 6.84 2.82 14.30
CA TYR A 186 7.63 4.01 13.98
C TYR A 186 6.75 5.23 13.74
N ASN A 187 5.74 5.11 12.88
CA ASN A 187 4.85 6.23 12.56
C ASN A 187 3.90 6.59 13.73
N GLY A 188 3.60 5.65 14.63
CA GLY A 188 2.83 5.92 15.85
C GLY A 188 3.62 6.63 16.95
N THR A 189 4.95 6.60 16.89
CA THR A 189 5.83 7.22 17.90
C THR A 189 6.27 8.64 17.53
N ASN A 190 6.35 8.96 16.23
CA ASN A 190 6.79 10.26 15.70
C ASN A 190 5.60 11.13 15.27
#